data_AF-A0A1H5BZA9-F1
#
_entry.id   AF-A0A1H5BZA9-F1
#
_cell.length_a   1.000
_cell.length_b   1.000
_cell.length_c   1.000
_cell.angle_alpha   90.00
_cell.angle_beta   90.00
_cell.angle_gamma   90.00
#
_symmetry.space_group_name_H-M   'P 1'
#
loop_
_entity.id
_entity.type
_entity.pdbx_description
1 polymer ?
#
loop_
_entity_poly.entity_id
_entity_poly.type
_entity_poly.pdbx_seq_one_letter_code
_entity_poly.pdbx_strand_id
1 'polypeptide(L)'
;MTAVHENVGATGLPDGIATQLFIGGQAASRTSPRDPLSVSPFNSESDPSAVPDHPHHPIDRNWQHRASCRGTDTDMFFSPDGERRSVRARREHAAKQLCQSCPVLTDCRTHALTTTETYGIWGGLSETERARHTRRTRRATSRSPGGTLRRLTL
;
A
#
# COMPACT_ATOMS: atom_id res chain seq x y z
N MET A 1 -28.43 -59.47 10.00
CA MET A 1 -29.27 -59.28 8.80
C MET A 1 -28.34 -58.76 7.72
N THR A 2 -28.09 -59.61 6.72
CA THR A 2 -27.62 -59.33 5.33
C THR A 2 -26.37 -58.42 5.16
N ALA A 3 -25.30 -58.79 4.46
CA ALA A 3 -24.93 -59.98 3.69
C ALA A 3 -23.48 -59.79 3.19
N VAL A 4 -22.74 -60.92 3.14
CA VAL A 4 -21.88 -61.41 2.05
C VAL A 4 -20.59 -60.68 1.63
N HIS A 5 -19.50 -61.48 1.61
CA HIS A 5 -18.60 -61.73 0.47
C HIS A 5 -17.72 -60.57 -0.04
N GLU A 6 -16.54 -60.80 -0.60
CA GLU A 6 -15.63 -61.94 -0.69
C GLU A 6 -14.29 -61.36 -1.15
N ASN A 7 -13.24 -62.12 -0.89
CA ASN A 7 -11.89 -61.92 -1.35
C ASN A 7 -11.83 -62.14 -2.87
N VAL A 8 -11.22 -61.23 -3.64
CA VAL A 8 -10.82 -61.51 -5.03
C VAL A 8 -9.46 -60.87 -5.31
N GLY A 9 -8.44 -61.72 -5.41
CA GLY A 9 -7.18 -61.39 -6.06
C GLY A 9 -7.28 -61.52 -7.58
N ALA A 10 -6.42 -60.78 -8.29
CA ALA A 10 -6.01 -61.03 -9.67
C ALA A 10 -4.78 -60.15 -9.93
N THR A 11 -3.56 -60.70 -9.93
CA THR A 11 -2.83 -61.23 -11.10
C THR A 11 -2.61 -60.23 -12.22
N GLY A 12 -1.35 -60.03 -12.62
CA GLY A 12 -1.00 -59.65 -13.99
C GLY A 12 0.10 -58.62 -14.13
N LEU A 13 1.37 -59.05 -14.01
CA LEU A 13 2.48 -58.47 -14.78
C LEU A 13 2.35 -58.93 -16.24
N PRO A 14 2.84 -58.12 -17.19
CA PRO A 14 3.79 -58.71 -18.13
C PRO A 14 5.01 -57.85 -18.47
N ASP A 15 6.01 -58.59 -18.93
CA ASP A 15 7.40 -58.29 -19.24
C ASP A 15 7.65 -57.21 -20.31
N GLY A 16 8.85 -56.62 -20.30
CA GLY A 16 9.25 -55.65 -21.33
C GLY A 16 10.66 -55.09 -21.24
N ILE A 17 11.66 -55.97 -21.18
CA ILE A 17 13.05 -55.79 -21.65
C ILE A 17 13.28 -54.69 -22.71
N ALA A 18 14.18 -53.75 -22.42
CA ALA A 18 15.04 -53.11 -23.44
C ALA A 18 16.30 -52.51 -22.77
N THR A 19 17.31 -53.37 -22.66
CA THR A 19 18.72 -53.00 -22.53
C THR A 19 19.13 -52.12 -23.71
N GLN A 20 19.77 -50.98 -23.48
CA GLN A 20 20.84 -50.52 -24.36
C GLN A 20 21.91 -49.73 -23.61
N LEU A 21 23.12 -50.26 -23.77
CA LEU A 21 24.41 -49.77 -23.32
C LEU A 21 24.66 -48.36 -23.84
N PHE A 22 25.20 -47.49 -22.98
CA PHE A 22 26.27 -46.60 -23.42
C PHE A 22 27.46 -46.68 -22.45
N ILE A 23 28.59 -46.93 -23.11
CA ILE A 23 29.93 -47.21 -22.64
C ILE A 23 30.38 -46.19 -21.58
N GLY A 24 30.80 -46.70 -20.42
CA GLY A 24 31.50 -45.94 -19.41
C GLY A 24 32.92 -45.60 -19.86
N GLY A 25 33.24 -44.32 -19.85
CA GLY A 25 34.60 -43.79 -19.77
C GLY A 25 34.77 -43.09 -18.42
N GLN A 26 35.60 -43.64 -17.55
CA GLN A 26 36.03 -43.01 -16.30
C GLN A 26 37.11 -41.96 -16.59
N ALA A 27 37.06 -40.80 -15.91
CA ALA A 27 38.17 -40.32 -15.06
C ALA A 27 37.96 -38.87 -14.58
N ALA A 28 38.54 -38.64 -13.40
CA ALA A 28 38.96 -37.36 -12.82
C ALA A 28 37.93 -36.58 -11.98
N SER A 29 37.86 -37.02 -10.72
CA SER A 29 37.78 -36.20 -9.52
C SER A 29 38.23 -34.74 -9.70
N ARG A 30 37.33 -33.80 -9.46
CA ARG A 30 37.64 -32.49 -8.88
C ARG A 30 36.46 -32.07 -8.00
N THR A 31 36.76 -31.88 -6.73
CA THR A 31 35.88 -31.41 -5.66
C THR A 31 35.19 -30.09 -6.04
N SER A 32 33.85 -30.00 -5.90
CA SER A 32 33.09 -28.74 -6.02
C SER A 32 32.61 -28.29 -4.63
N PRO A 33 32.95 -27.07 -4.16
CA PRO A 33 32.46 -26.56 -2.89
C PRO A 33 31.08 -25.88 -3.01
N ARG A 34 30.21 -26.21 -2.04
CA ARG A 34 28.97 -25.52 -1.56
C ARG A 34 27.64 -25.92 -2.22
N ASP A 35 26.93 -26.82 -1.54
CA ASP A 35 25.50 -27.06 -1.70
C ASP A 35 24.63 -25.92 -1.07
N PRO A 36 23.42 -25.63 -1.59
CA PRO A 36 22.66 -24.40 -1.32
C PRO A 36 21.58 -24.50 -0.24
N LEU A 37 21.54 -25.53 0.62
CA LEU A 37 20.34 -25.86 1.41
C LEU A 37 20.52 -25.89 2.95
N SER A 38 21.39 -25.06 3.53
CA SER A 38 21.42 -24.86 5.00
C SER A 38 21.28 -23.40 5.39
N VAL A 39 20.03 -22.92 5.44
CA VAL A 39 19.62 -21.77 6.24
C VAL A 39 18.38 -22.18 7.00
N SER A 40 18.50 -22.31 8.33
CA SER A 40 17.37 -22.61 9.21
C SER A 40 16.42 -21.43 9.32
N PRO A 41 15.12 -21.70 9.53
CA PRO A 41 14.07 -20.71 9.67
C PRO A 41 13.95 -20.23 11.13
N PHE A 42 13.83 -18.92 11.31
CA PHE A 42 13.06 -18.26 12.38
C PHE A 42 13.52 -18.40 13.86
N ASN A 43 14.23 -17.38 14.39
CA ASN A 43 13.80 -16.50 15.51
C ASN A 43 14.97 -15.60 15.97
N SER A 44 14.85 -14.27 15.82
CA SER A 44 14.33 -13.31 16.83
C SER A 44 15.43 -12.79 17.76
N GLU A 45 16.16 -11.78 17.28
CA GLU A 45 16.66 -10.67 18.10
C GLU A 45 16.75 -9.46 17.16
N SER A 46 15.60 -8.82 16.98
CA SER A 46 15.44 -7.59 16.23
C SER A 46 16.14 -6.47 16.99
N ASP A 47 17.29 -6.02 16.50
CA ASP A 47 17.96 -4.82 16.97
C ASP A 47 17.01 -3.61 16.90
N PRO A 48 16.66 -2.95 18.02
CA PRO A 48 15.78 -1.78 18.01
C PRO A 48 16.40 -0.53 17.37
N SER A 49 17.67 -0.59 16.95
CA SER A 49 18.42 0.57 16.44
C SER A 49 18.59 0.59 14.92
N ALA A 50 18.26 -0.48 14.21
CA ALA A 50 18.41 -0.56 12.76
C ALA A 50 17.11 -0.17 12.04
N VAL A 51 16.73 1.10 12.10
CA VAL A 51 15.69 1.66 11.24
C VAL A 51 16.36 2.19 9.97
N PRO A 52 16.13 1.62 8.77
CA PRO A 52 16.58 2.22 7.53
C PRO A 52 15.93 3.59 7.35
N ASP A 53 16.76 4.60 7.11
CA ASP A 53 16.36 5.96 6.77
C ASP A 53 15.59 5.95 5.43
N HIS A 54 14.28 5.74 5.49
CA HIS A 54 13.36 5.90 4.36
C HIS A 54 12.23 6.86 4.78
N PRO A 55 12.10 8.04 4.15
CA PRO A 55 10.96 8.93 4.36
C PRO A 55 9.74 8.40 3.59
N HIS A 56 9.26 7.21 3.96
CA HIS A 56 7.84 6.91 3.83
C HIS A 56 7.25 7.29 5.18
N HIS A 57 6.51 8.40 5.25
CA HIS A 57 5.62 8.69 6.36
C HIS A 57 4.32 7.90 6.08
N PRO A 58 4.16 6.64 6.55
CA PRO A 58 2.81 6.12 6.69
C PRO A 58 2.14 7.12 7.62
N ILE A 59 1.10 7.82 7.12
CA ILE A 59 0.37 8.79 7.95
C ILE A 59 0.08 8.07 9.26
N ASP A 60 0.79 8.47 10.32
CA ASP A 60 0.81 7.77 11.61
C ASP A 60 -0.64 7.56 11.99
N ARG A 61 -1.14 6.30 11.97
CA ARG A 61 -2.59 6.02 12.04
C ARG A 61 -3.25 6.63 13.29
N ASN A 62 -2.44 6.99 14.28
CA ASN A 62 -2.87 7.64 15.51
C ASN A 62 -2.95 9.18 15.42
N TRP A 63 -2.69 9.80 14.27
CA TRP A 63 -2.74 11.25 14.07
C TRP A 63 -4.09 11.84 14.52
N GLN A 64 -5.18 11.11 14.32
CA GLN A 64 -6.53 11.50 14.73
C GLN A 64 -6.65 11.71 16.25
N HIS A 65 -5.85 11.02 17.06
CA HIS A 65 -5.84 11.17 18.51
C HIS A 65 -5.17 12.47 18.97
N ARG A 66 -4.30 13.05 18.14
CA ARG A 66 -3.59 14.30 18.42
C ARG A 66 -4.28 15.53 17.81
N ALA A 67 -5.42 15.35 17.15
CA ALA A 67 -6.15 16.44 16.52
C ALA A 67 -6.79 17.38 17.54
N SER A 68 -6.51 18.68 17.44
CA SER A 68 -7.09 19.70 18.34
C SER A 68 -8.60 19.85 18.21
N CYS A 69 -9.17 19.48 17.04
CA CYS A 69 -10.63 19.44 16.83
C CYS A 69 -11.29 18.18 17.41
N ARG A 70 -10.52 17.26 18.00
CA ARG A 70 -11.09 16.11 18.69
C ARG A 70 -11.88 16.61 19.91
N GLY A 71 -13.15 16.22 20.01
CA GLY A 71 -14.02 16.61 21.12
C GLY A 71 -14.78 17.92 20.90
N THR A 72 -14.58 18.61 19.78
CA THR A 72 -15.47 19.70 19.34
C THR A 72 -16.69 19.13 18.61
N ASP A 73 -17.76 19.92 18.53
CA ASP A 73 -18.98 19.55 17.80
C ASP A 73 -18.69 19.21 16.34
N THR A 74 -19.18 18.05 15.89
CA THR A 74 -19.00 17.56 14.51
C THR A 74 -19.71 18.44 13.49
N ASP A 75 -20.80 19.10 13.88
CA ASP A 75 -21.57 19.98 13.00
C ASP A 75 -20.73 21.19 12.58
N MET A 76 -19.74 21.57 13.40
CA MET A 76 -18.79 22.61 13.05
C MET A 76 -17.92 22.25 11.83
N PHE A 77 -17.70 20.96 11.57
CA PHE A 77 -16.87 20.47 10.46
C PHE A 77 -17.69 19.93 9.31
N PHE A 78 -18.84 19.30 9.58
CA PHE A 78 -19.72 18.69 8.59
C PHE A 78 -21.07 19.45 8.54
N SER A 79 -21.41 20.01 7.38
CA SER A 79 -22.68 20.75 7.22
C SER A 79 -23.88 19.80 7.28
N PRO A 80 -25.00 20.20 7.90
CA PRO A 80 -26.28 19.55 7.67
C PRO A 80 -26.81 19.86 6.26
N ASP A 81 -27.66 18.97 5.74
CA ASP A 81 -28.30 19.17 4.44
C ASP A 81 -29.17 20.43 4.41
N GLY A 82 -29.15 21.15 3.28
CA GLY A 82 -29.98 22.35 3.08
C GLY A 82 -29.50 23.61 3.81
N GLU A 83 -28.27 23.61 4.38
CA GLU A 83 -27.70 24.80 5.03
C GLU A 83 -27.61 26.00 4.08
N ARG A 84 -28.05 27.19 4.53
CA ARG A 84 -27.92 28.43 3.77
C ARG A 84 -26.44 28.76 3.53
N ARG A 85 -26.10 29.18 2.30
CA ARG A 85 -24.72 29.48 1.89
C ARG A 85 -23.95 30.42 2.83
N SER A 86 -24.59 31.46 3.36
CA SER A 86 -23.95 32.40 4.29
C SER A 86 -23.62 31.76 5.65
N VAL A 87 -24.49 30.89 6.14
CA VAL A 87 -24.26 30.14 7.40
C VAL A 87 -23.12 29.15 7.19
N ARG A 88 -23.15 28.42 6.07
CA ARG A 88 -22.06 27.52 5.65
C ARG A 88 -20.72 28.25 5.61
N ALA A 89 -20.65 29.39 4.93
CA ALA A 89 -19.40 30.15 4.81
C ALA A 89 -18.84 30.58 6.18
N ARG A 90 -19.69 31.02 7.10
CA ARG A 90 -19.29 31.40 8.47
C ARG A 90 -18.78 30.19 9.26
N ARG A 91 -19.48 29.06 9.17
CA ARG A 91 -19.11 27.80 9.81
C ARG A 91 -17.78 27.26 9.28
N GLU A 92 -17.63 27.19 7.96
CA GLU A 92 -16.40 26.80 7.29
C GLU A 92 -15.23 27.71 7.70
N HIS A 93 -15.44 29.03 7.80
CA HIS A 93 -14.42 29.94 8.28
C HIS A 93 -14.00 29.62 9.72
N ALA A 94 -14.96 29.46 10.64
CA ALA A 94 -14.68 29.13 12.03
C ALA A 94 -13.93 27.79 12.17
N ALA A 95 -14.35 26.76 11.45
CA ALA A 95 -13.68 25.46 11.44
C ALA A 95 -12.24 25.55 10.90
N LYS A 96 -12.01 26.34 9.86
CA LYS A 96 -10.66 26.57 9.31
C LYS A 96 -9.74 27.26 10.32
N GLN A 97 -10.25 28.20 11.12
CA GLN A 97 -9.46 28.84 12.18
C GLN A 97 -8.97 27.82 13.20
N LEU A 98 -9.82 26.88 13.62
CA LEU A 98 -9.41 25.77 14.50
C LEU A 98 -8.34 24.88 13.86
N CYS A 99 -8.44 24.63 12.55
CA CYS A 99 -7.45 23.81 11.86
C CYS A 99 -6.07 24.47 11.82
N GLN A 100 -5.96 25.80 11.78
CA GLN A 100 -4.67 26.49 11.58
C GLN A 100 -3.64 26.22 12.68
N SER A 101 -4.09 26.00 13.92
CA SER A 101 -3.23 25.67 15.06
C SER A 101 -3.12 24.18 15.34
N CYS A 102 -3.76 23.33 14.52
CA CYS A 102 -3.82 21.89 14.76
C CYS A 102 -2.49 21.21 14.39
N PRO A 103 -1.84 20.45 15.29
CA PRO A 103 -0.52 19.86 15.06
C PRO A 103 -0.51 18.81 13.95
N VAL A 104 -1.68 18.21 13.64
CA VAL A 104 -1.86 17.18 12.61
C VAL A 104 -2.50 17.71 11.34
N LEU A 105 -2.44 19.03 11.09
CA LEU A 105 -3.03 19.66 9.90
C LEU A 105 -2.57 19.00 8.60
N THR A 106 -1.27 18.71 8.47
CA THR A 106 -0.69 18.11 7.27
C THR A 106 -1.16 16.67 7.07
N ASP A 107 -1.14 15.86 8.13
CA ASP A 107 -1.63 14.47 8.11
C ASP A 107 -3.11 14.40 7.73
N CYS A 108 -3.93 15.23 8.38
CA CYS A 108 -5.37 15.33 8.13
C CYS A 108 -5.68 15.76 6.69
N ARG A 109 -4.96 16.77 6.17
CA ARG A 109 -5.12 17.23 4.79
C ARG A 109 -4.71 16.15 3.79
N THR A 110 -3.59 15.49 4.04
CA THR A 110 -3.06 14.45 3.16
C THR A 110 -4.05 13.29 3.09
N HIS A 111 -4.55 12.83 4.25
CA HIS A 111 -5.59 11.82 4.30
C HIS A 111 -6.79 12.20 3.44
N ALA A 112 -7.37 13.38 3.64
CA ALA A 112 -8.55 13.81 2.90
C ALA A 112 -8.35 13.94 1.39
N LEU A 113 -7.14 14.30 0.95
CA LEU A 113 -6.79 14.35 -0.47
C LEU A 113 -6.57 12.95 -1.06
N THR A 114 -6.07 11.99 -0.27
CA THR A 114 -5.83 10.62 -0.71
C THR A 114 -7.12 9.78 -0.77
N THR A 115 -8.00 9.90 0.21
CA THR A 115 -9.27 9.15 0.26
C THR A 115 -10.39 9.85 -0.51
N THR A 116 -10.17 11.09 -0.95
CA THR A 116 -11.18 11.91 -1.64
C THR A 116 -12.42 12.12 -0.77
N GLU A 117 -12.21 12.57 0.47
CA GLU A 117 -13.33 12.87 1.38
C GLU A 117 -14.29 13.89 0.75
N THR A 118 -15.54 13.48 0.60
CA THR A 118 -16.56 14.21 -0.17
C THR A 118 -17.08 15.43 0.58
N TYR A 119 -17.16 15.37 1.91
CA TYR A 119 -17.84 16.40 2.71
C TYR A 119 -16.96 16.99 3.80
N GLY A 120 -17.39 18.13 4.33
CA GLY A 120 -16.80 18.78 5.51
C GLY A 120 -15.45 19.48 5.31
N ILE A 121 -14.93 20.01 6.42
CA ILE A 121 -13.62 20.66 6.52
C ILE A 121 -12.57 19.65 6.97
N TRP A 122 -11.48 19.52 6.18
CA TRP A 122 -10.37 18.61 6.48
C TRP A 122 -9.04 19.33 6.31
N GLY A 123 -8.18 19.29 7.33
CA GLY A 123 -6.84 19.89 7.28
C GLY A 123 -6.86 21.36 6.84
N GLY A 124 -7.87 22.12 7.26
CA GLY A 124 -8.08 23.53 6.89
C GLY A 124 -8.59 23.78 5.47
N LEU A 125 -9.09 22.76 4.76
CA LEU A 125 -9.68 22.90 3.42
C LEU A 125 -11.15 22.49 3.45
N SER A 126 -12.01 23.31 2.83
CA SER A 126 -13.38 22.90 2.49
C SER A 126 -13.40 21.94 1.31
N GLU A 127 -14.51 21.26 1.11
CA GLU A 127 -14.79 20.43 -0.07
C GLU A 127 -14.44 21.14 -1.39
N THR A 128 -14.93 22.37 -1.56
CA THR A 128 -14.71 23.16 -2.78
C THR A 128 -13.24 23.54 -2.97
N GLU A 129 -12.53 23.80 -1.88
CA GLU A 129 -11.09 24.08 -1.88
C GLU A 129 -10.27 22.82 -2.17
N ARG A 130 -10.63 21.66 -1.61
CA ARG A 130 -9.99 20.37 -1.95
C ARG A 130 -10.16 20.05 -3.42
N ALA A 131 -11.36 20.22 -3.98
CA ALA A 131 -11.59 20.05 -5.41
C ALA A 131 -10.74 21.00 -6.26
N ARG A 132 -10.58 22.26 -5.82
CA ARG A 132 -9.68 23.22 -6.48
C ARG A 132 -8.20 22.79 -6.35
N HIS A 133 -7.78 22.32 -5.18
CA HIS A 133 -6.42 21.84 -4.92
C HIS A 133 -6.06 20.69 -5.87
N THR A 134 -6.88 19.64 -5.93
CA THR A 134 -6.66 18.48 -6.80
C THR A 134 -6.64 18.84 -8.28
N ARG A 135 -7.49 19.78 -8.72
CA ARG A 135 -7.45 20.27 -10.12
C ARG A 135 -6.14 20.99 -10.44
N ARG A 136 -5.65 21.83 -9.52
CA ARG A 136 -4.39 22.57 -9.71
C ARG A 136 -3.19 21.64 -9.76
N THR A 137 -3.12 20.67 -8.87
CA THR A 137 -2.02 19.68 -8.86
C THR A 137 -2.01 18.86 -10.15
N ARG A 138 -3.17 18.36 -10.61
CA ARG A 138 -3.30 17.64 -11.90
C ARG A 138 -2.84 18.47 -13.10
N ARG A 139 -3.20 19.77 -13.14
CA ARG A 139 -2.77 20.67 -14.21
C ARG A 139 -1.26 20.95 -14.17
N ALA A 140 -0.67 21.00 -12.97
CA ALA A 140 0.77 21.17 -12.82
C ALA A 140 1.52 19.93 -13.32
N THR A 141 1.05 18.72 -12.98
CA THR A 141 1.67 17.47 -13.45
C THR A 141 1.49 17.23 -14.95
N SER A 142 0.38 17.70 -15.55
CA SER A 142 0.18 17.61 -17.01
C SER A 142 1.03 18.60 -17.80
N ARG A 143 1.65 19.59 -17.14
CA ARG A 143 2.46 20.62 -17.77
C ARG A 143 3.95 20.29 -17.64
N SER A 144 4.37 19.13 -18.12
CA SER A 144 5.80 18.79 -18.22
C SER A 144 6.52 19.76 -19.18
N PRO A 145 7.63 20.41 -18.77
CA PRO A 145 8.51 21.13 -19.66
C PRO A 145 9.45 20.14 -20.37
N GLY A 146 8.91 19.33 -21.27
CA GLY A 146 9.66 18.29 -21.98
C GLY A 146 9.34 18.30 -23.45
N GLY A 147 9.98 19.18 -24.21
CA GLY A 147 9.75 19.28 -25.65
C GLY A 147 10.55 20.37 -26.35
N THR A 148 11.88 20.34 -26.24
CA THR A 148 12.72 20.95 -27.28
C THR A 148 13.94 20.07 -27.51
N LEU A 149 13.77 19.01 -28.30
CA LEU A 149 14.90 18.37 -28.96
C LEU A 149 15.47 19.38 -29.95
N ARG A 150 16.50 20.13 -29.55
CA ARG A 150 17.34 20.86 -30.51
C ARG A 150 18.10 19.80 -31.30
N ARG A 151 17.66 19.57 -32.54
CA ARG A 151 18.42 18.81 -33.55
C ARG A 151 19.69 19.60 -33.85
N LEU A 152 20.82 19.16 -33.30
CA LEU A 152 22.14 19.56 -33.79
C LEU A 152 22.21 19.08 -35.24
N THR A 153 22.21 20.03 -36.16
CA THR A 153 22.53 19.77 -37.56
C THR A 153 23.99 20.19 -37.73
N LEU A 154 24.76 19.25 -38.28
CA LEU A 154 26.22 19.23 -38.44
C LEU A 154 26.78 20.42 -39.21
#